data_AF-D8U8P7-F1
#
_entry.id   AF-D8U8P7-F1
#
_cell.length_a   1.000
_cell.length_b   1.000
_cell.length_c   1.000
_cell.angle_alpha   90.00
_cell.angle_beta   90.00
_cell.angle_gamma   90.00
#
_symmetry.space_group_name_H-M   'P 1'
#
loop_
_entity.id
_entity.type
_entity.pdbx_description
1 polymer ?
#
loop_
_entity_poly.entity_id
_entity_poly.type
_entity_poly.pdbx_seq_one_letter_code
_entity_poly.pdbx_strand_id
1 'polypeptide(L)'
;MGKLSMLLRLLNFSVFLRLCQPMHTSHGKLFIIPVRRYGPNNQMTEIKEAISLSFLLPGSVLVIPNLMEHKFSDGTANEMSSKELFEIGLLTQAEVRFVFLDDLRKHWNGALDVIVYFRDDKFPQVN
;
A
#
# COMPACT_ATOMS: atom_id res chain seq x y z
N MET A 1 25.57 7.46 -12.60
CA MET A 1 24.67 6.37 -12.13
C MET A 1 25.05 5.92 -10.71
N GLY A 2 24.95 6.78 -9.68
CA GLY A 2 25.48 6.44 -8.35
C GLY A 2 24.72 6.96 -7.12
N LYS A 3 23.62 7.71 -7.30
CA LYS A 3 22.85 8.26 -6.16
C LYS A 3 21.58 7.48 -5.83
N LEU A 4 21.03 6.71 -6.78
CA LEU A 4 19.79 5.96 -6.58
C LEU A 4 19.98 4.68 -5.73
N SER A 5 21.13 4.01 -5.84
CA SER A 5 21.42 2.76 -5.08
C SER A 5 21.69 2.99 -3.60
N MET A 6 22.04 4.21 -3.21
CA MET A 6 22.34 4.55 -1.80
C MET A 6 21.07 4.91 -1.02
N LEU A 7 20.05 5.46 -1.69
CA LEU A 7 18.75 5.76 -1.07
C LEU A 7 17.93 4.48 -0.77
N LEU A 8 18.09 3.45 -1.60
CA LEU A 8 17.39 2.16 -1.46
C LEU A 8 17.95 1.26 -0.34
N ARG A 9 19.15 1.52 0.19
CA ARG A 9 19.78 0.69 1.24
C ARG A 9 19.41 1.07 2.67
N LEU A 10 18.73 2.20 2.88
CA LEU A 10 18.41 2.69 4.22
C LEU A 10 17.01 2.29 4.71
N LEU A 11 16.28 1.56 3.89
CA LEU A 11 14.85 1.45 4.06
C LEU A 11 14.42 -0.02 3.91
N ASN A 12 14.42 -0.72 5.04
CA ASN A 12 13.82 -2.05 5.18
C ASN A 12 12.31 -1.91 4.97
N PHE A 13 11.85 -2.12 3.74
CA PHE A 13 10.50 -1.77 3.32
C PHE A 13 9.64 -2.98 2.92
N SER A 14 8.33 -2.86 2.99
CA SER A 14 7.36 -3.78 2.41
C SER A 14 6.34 -2.95 1.64
N VAL A 15 6.46 -2.92 0.31
CA VAL A 15 5.50 -2.20 -0.53
C VAL A 15 5.03 -3.09 -1.65
N PHE A 16 3.71 -3.17 -1.78
CA PHE A 16 3.03 -4.01 -2.75
C PHE A 16 2.52 -3.16 -3.92
N LEU A 17 2.80 -3.61 -5.15
CA LEU A 17 2.70 -2.82 -6.39
C LEU A 17 2.07 -3.59 -7.52
N ARG A 18 1.19 -2.97 -8.34
CA ARG A 18 0.95 -3.46 -9.70
C ARG A 18 0.77 -2.39 -10.79
N LEU A 19 1.68 -2.43 -11.78
CA LEU A 19 1.51 -1.86 -13.11
C LEU A 19 0.38 -2.57 -13.90
N CYS A 20 -0.71 -1.86 -14.18
CA CYS A 20 -1.78 -2.37 -15.06
C CYS A 20 -1.30 -2.46 -16.52
N GLN A 21 -1.63 -3.56 -17.19
CA GLN A 21 -1.72 -3.64 -18.65
C GLN A 21 -3.06 -4.27 -19.07
N PRO A 22 -3.55 -3.95 -20.29
CA PRO A 22 -4.93 -3.54 -20.46
C PRO A 22 -5.82 -4.67 -20.98
N MET A 23 -7.01 -4.83 -20.39
CA MET A 23 -8.15 -5.33 -21.15
C MET A 23 -8.89 -4.12 -21.70
N HIS A 24 -8.60 -3.82 -22.97
CA HIS A 24 -9.30 -2.90 -23.88
C HIS A 24 -10.00 -1.66 -23.26
N THR A 25 -9.39 -0.52 -23.57
CA THR A 25 -9.87 0.89 -23.50
C THR A 25 -9.57 1.67 -22.22
N SER A 26 -8.76 2.73 -22.41
CA SER A 26 -8.19 3.71 -21.48
C SER A 26 -6.99 3.26 -20.63
N HIS A 27 -5.95 4.09 -20.61
CA HIS A 27 -4.67 3.87 -19.91
C HIS A 27 -4.88 3.36 -18.47
N GLY A 28 -4.57 2.08 -18.24
CA GLY A 28 -4.83 1.38 -16.98
C GLY A 28 -4.12 2.04 -15.81
N LYS A 29 -4.88 2.49 -14.81
CA LYS A 29 -4.32 3.11 -13.61
C LYS A 29 -3.57 2.07 -12.78
N LEU A 30 -2.36 2.42 -12.35
CA LEU A 30 -1.54 1.66 -11.42
C LEU A 30 -2.06 1.91 -9.99
N PHE A 31 -2.46 0.86 -9.27
CA PHE A 31 -2.85 0.95 -7.86
C PHE A 31 -1.74 0.38 -6.95
N ILE A 32 -1.43 1.09 -5.87
CA ILE A 32 -0.49 0.66 -4.83
C ILE A 32 -1.32 0.31 -3.60
N ILE A 33 -1.32 -0.96 -3.19
CA ILE A 33 -2.19 -1.45 -2.11
C ILE A 33 -1.30 -1.98 -0.97
N PRO A 34 -1.11 -1.25 0.13
CA PRO A 34 -0.34 -1.75 1.27
C PRO A 34 -1.04 -2.99 1.87
N VAL A 35 -0.26 -4.05 2.14
CA VAL A 35 -0.83 -5.29 2.67
C VAL A 35 -0.93 -5.16 4.18
N ARG A 36 -2.15 -5.37 4.71
CA ARG A 36 -2.38 -5.30 6.14
C ARG A 36 -1.71 -6.47 6.86
N ARG A 37 -0.64 -6.20 7.61
CA ARG A 37 0.09 -7.19 8.42
C ARG A 37 0.14 -6.80 9.89
N TYR A 38 -0.02 -7.79 10.78
CA TYR A 38 0.39 -7.76 12.20
C TYR A 38 0.08 -6.46 13.00
N GLY A 39 -1.17 -5.98 12.97
CA GLY A 39 -1.63 -4.86 13.81
C GLY A 39 -1.25 -3.45 13.32
N PRO A 40 -1.72 -2.39 13.99
CA PRO A 40 -1.73 -1.03 13.45
C PRO A 40 -0.34 -0.44 13.17
N ASN A 41 0.67 -0.77 13.97
CA ASN A 41 2.03 -0.24 13.78
C ASN A 41 2.68 -0.75 12.49
N ASN A 42 2.50 -2.03 12.20
CA ASN A 42 3.00 -2.64 10.96
C ASN A 42 2.19 -2.14 9.76
N GLN A 43 0.86 -2.02 9.90
CA GLN A 43 0.02 -1.42 8.84
C GLN A 43 0.40 0.03 8.53
N MET A 44 0.77 0.82 9.54
CA MET A 44 1.25 2.19 9.34
C MET A 44 2.56 2.23 8.56
N THR A 45 3.45 1.28 8.84
CA THR A 45 4.73 1.13 8.13
C THR A 45 4.45 0.87 6.65
N GLU A 46 3.62 -0.12 6.34
CA GLU A 46 3.22 -0.45 4.97
C GLU A 46 2.60 0.75 4.23
N ILE A 47 1.78 1.56 4.91
CA ILE A 47 1.20 2.78 4.32
C ILE A 47 2.29 3.83 4.01
N LYS A 48 3.23 4.09 4.93
CA LYS A 48 4.34 5.04 4.69
C LYS A 48 5.20 4.63 3.50
N GLU A 49 5.39 3.34 3.36
CA GLU A 49 6.22 2.78 2.29
C GLU A 49 5.46 2.83 0.96
N ALA A 50 4.14 2.56 0.96
CA ALA A 50 3.25 2.77 -0.18
C ALA A 50 3.20 4.24 -0.64
N ILE A 51 3.19 5.20 0.30
CA ILE A 51 3.33 6.63 0.00
C ILE A 51 4.68 6.90 -0.66
N SER A 52 5.78 6.42 -0.06
CA SER A 52 7.14 6.63 -0.58
C SER A 52 7.28 6.13 -2.02
N LEU A 53 6.69 4.97 -2.29
CA LEU A 53 6.68 4.37 -3.60
C LEU A 53 5.82 5.13 -4.62
N SER A 54 4.71 5.74 -4.18
CA SER A 54 3.86 6.53 -5.09
C SER A 54 4.64 7.70 -5.73
N PHE A 55 5.62 8.26 -5.01
CA PHE A 55 6.55 9.26 -5.55
C PHE A 55 7.53 8.69 -6.59
N LEU A 56 7.86 7.41 -6.51
CA LEU A 56 8.74 6.73 -7.47
C LEU A 56 8.01 6.27 -8.73
N LEU A 57 6.67 6.20 -8.67
CA LEU A 57 5.83 5.70 -9.76
C LEU A 57 4.78 6.74 -10.15
N PRO A 58 5.18 7.76 -10.92
CA PRO A 58 4.26 8.76 -11.44
C PRO A 58 3.14 8.09 -12.23
N GLY A 59 1.89 8.48 -11.99
CA GLY A 59 0.75 7.76 -12.58
C GLY A 59 -0.02 6.92 -11.57
N SER A 60 0.62 6.51 -10.48
CA SER A 60 0.03 5.62 -9.49
C SER A 60 -1.06 6.27 -8.65
N VAL A 61 -1.93 5.42 -8.10
CA VAL A 61 -2.96 5.75 -7.11
C VAL A 61 -2.72 4.90 -5.87
N LEU A 62 -2.41 5.56 -4.75
CA LEU A 62 -2.30 4.93 -3.45
C LEU A 62 -3.68 4.46 -2.96
N VAL A 63 -3.78 3.23 -2.50
CA VAL A 63 -4.99 2.72 -1.86
C VAL A 63 -4.81 2.76 -0.35
N ILE A 64 -5.72 3.42 0.36
CA ILE A 64 -5.68 3.59 1.81
C ILE A 64 -6.68 2.60 2.43
N PRO A 65 -6.20 1.53 3.09
CA PRO A 65 -7.08 0.60 3.78
C PRO A 65 -7.39 1.09 5.20
N ASN A 66 -8.58 0.77 5.72
CA ASN A 66 -8.84 0.88 7.15
C ASN A 66 -7.85 0.01 7.94
N LEU A 67 -7.47 0.48 9.12
CA LEU A 67 -6.52 -0.23 9.97
C LEU A 67 -7.24 -1.30 10.78
N MET A 68 -6.57 -2.40 11.05
CA MET A 68 -7.05 -3.43 11.97
C MET A 68 -6.34 -3.29 13.32
N GLU A 69 -7.09 -3.31 14.41
CA GLU A 69 -6.51 -3.44 15.75
C GLU A 69 -5.71 -4.74 15.91
N HIS A 70 -4.81 -4.77 16.88
CA HIS A 70 -4.20 -6.04 17.29
C HIS A 70 -5.29 -6.97 17.83
N LYS A 71 -5.33 -8.21 17.34
CA LYS A 71 -5.99 -9.29 18.08
C LYS A 71 -5.16 -9.56 19.32
N PHE A 72 -5.58 -9.05 20.46
CA PHE A 72 -5.28 -9.70 21.74
C PHE A 72 -6.07 -11.01 21.78
N SER A 73 -5.57 -12.01 22.51
CA SER A 73 -6.02 -13.42 22.48
C SER A 73 -7.52 -13.66 22.71
N ASP A 74 -8.27 -12.62 23.09
CA ASP A 74 -9.60 -12.73 23.68
C ASP A 74 -10.68 -11.90 22.93
N GLY A 75 -10.36 -11.26 21.78
CA GLY A 75 -11.27 -10.30 21.12
C GLY A 75 -11.31 -10.34 19.58
N THR A 76 -12.43 -9.89 19.01
CA THR A 76 -12.55 -9.57 17.57
C THR A 76 -11.67 -8.36 17.25
N ALA A 77 -10.87 -8.44 16.19
CA ALA A 77 -10.12 -7.27 15.72
C ALA A 77 -11.11 -6.24 15.18
N ASN A 78 -11.19 -5.08 15.81
CA ASN A 78 -12.00 -3.99 15.29
C ASN A 78 -11.27 -3.30 14.13
N GLU A 79 -12.05 -2.83 13.16
CA GLU A 79 -11.57 -2.02 12.06
C GLU A 79 -11.65 -0.54 12.46
N MET A 80 -10.55 0.18 12.27
CA MET A 80 -10.42 1.60 12.56
C MET A 80 -10.43 2.39 11.26
N SER A 81 -11.36 3.34 11.17
CA SER A 81 -11.60 4.14 9.97
C SER A 81 -10.38 4.99 9.62
N SER A 82 -9.80 4.75 8.45
CA SER A 82 -8.69 5.59 7.95
C SER A 82 -9.13 7.02 7.63
N LYS A 83 -10.42 7.24 7.39
CA LYS A 83 -10.98 8.58 7.18
C LYS A 83 -10.93 9.44 8.45
N GLU A 84 -10.93 8.80 9.61
CA GLU A 84 -10.88 9.46 10.93
C GLU A 84 -9.45 9.55 11.45
N LEU A 85 -8.61 8.58 11.13
CA LEU A 85 -7.24 8.51 11.64
C LEU A 85 -6.22 9.36 10.87
N PHE A 86 -6.47 9.65 9.60
CA PHE A 86 -5.49 10.31 8.73
C PHE A 86 -5.90 11.72 8.33
N GLU A 87 -4.94 12.64 8.37
CA GLU A 87 -5.05 13.95 7.75
C GLU A 87 -4.81 13.85 6.24
N ILE A 88 -5.84 13.37 5.54
CA ILE A 88 -5.81 13.10 4.09
C ILE A 88 -5.45 14.35 3.27
N GLY A 89 -5.72 15.55 3.79
CA GLY A 89 -5.34 16.82 3.17
C GLY A 89 -3.83 16.92 2.89
N LEU A 90 -2.99 16.31 3.73
CA LEU A 90 -1.53 16.29 3.54
C LEU A 90 -1.11 15.47 2.31
N LEU A 91 -1.83 14.38 2.01
CA LEU A 91 -1.57 13.58 0.81
C LEU A 91 -1.90 14.37 -0.46
N THR A 92 -3.02 15.10 -0.45
CA THR A 92 -3.41 15.97 -1.56
C THR A 92 -2.39 17.09 -1.77
N GLN A 93 -1.90 17.72 -0.69
CA GLN A 93 -0.87 18.77 -0.76
C GLN A 93 0.46 18.24 -1.31
N ALA A 94 0.80 16.99 -0.99
CA ALA A 94 1.97 16.30 -1.52
C ALA A 94 1.77 15.73 -2.95
N GLU A 95 0.66 16.07 -3.61
CA GLU A 95 0.29 15.59 -4.95
C GLU A 95 0.19 14.05 -5.06
N VAL A 96 -0.04 13.37 -3.93
CA VAL A 96 -0.26 11.92 -3.89
C VAL A 96 -1.71 11.64 -4.24
N ARG A 97 -1.93 11.01 -5.40
CA ARG A 97 -3.27 10.49 -5.76
C ARG A 97 -3.59 9.29 -4.90
N PHE A 98 -4.78 9.28 -4.30
CA PHE A 98 -5.22 8.16 -3.47
C PHE A 98 -6.71 7.82 -3.63
N VAL A 99 -7.10 6.65 -3.14
CA VAL A 99 -8.49 6.21 -2.96
C VAL A 99 -8.58 5.35 -1.70
N PHE A 100 -9.73 5.33 -1.02
CA PHE A 100 -9.93 4.39 0.08
C PHE A 100 -10.23 2.99 -0.44
N LEU A 101 -9.73 1.96 0.26
CA LEU A 101 -9.92 0.56 -0.12
C LEU A 101 -11.41 0.19 -0.25
N ASP A 102 -12.26 0.66 0.66
CA ASP A 102 -13.70 0.38 0.64
C ASP A 102 -14.39 0.98 -0.58
N ASP A 103 -13.94 2.15 -1.03
CA ASP A 103 -14.45 2.81 -2.22
C ASP A 103 -13.96 2.12 -3.50
N LEU A 104 -12.71 1.61 -3.49
CA LEU A 104 -12.17 0.81 -4.58
C LEU A 104 -12.88 -0.54 -4.72
N ARG A 105 -13.16 -1.23 -3.60
CA ARG A 105 -13.80 -2.56 -3.57
C ARG A 105 -15.19 -2.59 -4.22
N LYS A 106 -15.88 -1.46 -4.32
CA LYS A 106 -17.16 -1.36 -5.06
C LYS A 106 -16.99 -1.68 -6.55
N HIS A 107 -15.79 -1.53 -7.09
CA HIS A 107 -15.48 -1.68 -8.50
C HIS A 107 -14.34 -2.69 -8.77
N TRP A 108 -13.76 -3.26 -7.72
CA TRP A 108 -12.61 -4.15 -7.79
C TRP A 108 -12.89 -5.44 -7.01
N ASN A 109 -12.64 -6.58 -7.65
CA ASN A 109 -12.90 -7.92 -7.13
C ASN A 109 -11.84 -8.44 -6.14
N GLY A 110 -10.84 -7.62 -5.79
CA GLY A 110 -9.77 -8.03 -4.88
C GLY A 110 -8.61 -8.80 -5.53
N ALA A 111 -8.63 -9.02 -6.86
CA ALA A 111 -7.54 -9.68 -7.56
C ALA A 111 -6.28 -8.79 -7.59
N LEU A 112 -5.19 -9.33 -7.06
CA LEU A 112 -3.85 -8.74 -7.13
C LEU A 112 -3.06 -9.40 -8.25
N ASP A 113 -2.26 -8.60 -8.94
CA ASP A 113 -1.55 -9.05 -10.12
C ASP A 113 -0.06 -9.24 -9.87
N VAL A 114 0.52 -8.42 -8.99
CA VAL A 114 1.90 -8.58 -8.50
C VAL A 114 1.94 -8.24 -7.01
N ILE A 115 2.73 -9.03 -6.29
CA ILE A 115 3.04 -8.84 -4.88
C ILE A 115 4.53 -8.52 -4.83
N VAL A 116 4.88 -7.32 -4.37
CA VAL A 116 6.27 -6.87 -4.25
C VAL A 116 6.66 -6.84 -2.78
N TYR A 117 7.89 -7.25 -2.50
CA TYR A 117 8.39 -7.41 -1.15
C TYR A 117 9.87 -6.99 -1.10
N PHE A 118 10.21 -6.02 -0.25
CA PHE A 118 11.56 -5.46 -0.16
C PHE A 118 12.25 -5.92 1.12
N ARG A 119 12.56 -7.21 1.21
CA ARG A 119 13.45 -7.73 2.25
C ARG A 119 14.79 -8.15 1.65
N ASP A 120 15.83 -8.02 2.46
CA ASP A 120 17.14 -8.63 2.18
C ASP A 120 17.07 -10.17 2.24
N ASP A 121 16.03 -10.73 2.87
CA ASP A 121 15.82 -12.18 3.06
C ASP A 121 14.80 -12.78 2.08
N LYS A 122 14.95 -14.09 1.77
CA LYS A 122 14.02 -14.83 0.89
C LYS A 122 12.59 -14.86 1.45
N PHE A 123 11.61 -14.75 0.55
CA PHE A 123 10.19 -14.90 0.86
C PHE A 123 9.90 -16.29 1.48
N PRO A 124 9.13 -16.39 2.58
CA PRO A 124 8.75 -17.69 3.12
C PRO A 124 7.87 -18.44 2.10
N GLN A 125 8.04 -19.75 1.96
CA GLN A 125 7.16 -20.54 1.12
C GLN A 125 5.72 -20.39 1.61
N VAL A 126 4.82 -20.02 0.70
CA VAL A 126 3.38 -20.03 0.96
C VAL A 126 2.95 -21.49 0.82
N ASN A 127 2.55 -22.08 1.94
CA ASN A 127 1.85 -23.37 1.98
C ASN A 127 0.35 -23.14 2.03
#